data_AF-A0A1F8LU41-F1
#
_entry.id   AF-A0A1F8LU41-F1
#
_cell.length_a   1.000
_cell.length_b   1.000
_cell.length_c   1.000
_cell.angle_alpha   90.00
_cell.angle_beta   90.00
_cell.angle_gamma   90.00
#
_symmetry.space_group_name_H-M   'P 1'
#
loop_
_entity.id
_entity.type
_entity.pdbx_description
1 polymer ?
#
loop_
_entity_poly.entity_id
_entity_poly.type
_entity_poly.pdbx_seq_one_letter_code
_entity_poly.pdbx_strand_id
1 'polypeptide(L)'
;MRTYDITLTITPHMVVWPGDPKVSLKRTSSIASGDSSNVSQITMSCHTGTHVDAPDHFLNNGKTVESLSLDLLVGRAYVLHLPDVNLITASVLMDADIPPRTRRLLFKTRNSDYWAKGNKEFQTDFVGLSVDAAELLVDRNVRLVGIDYLSIAPFKLGKP
;
A
#
# COMPACT_ATOMS: atom_id res chain seq x y z
N MET A 1 21.86 10.91 -7.63
CA MET A 1 20.78 10.45 -6.75
C MET A 1 20.34 9.07 -7.23
N ARG A 2 20.20 8.08 -6.34
CA ARG A 2 19.76 6.72 -6.71
C ARG A 2 18.26 6.61 -6.47
N THR A 3 17.53 6.10 -7.45
CA THR A 3 16.10 5.80 -7.33
C THR A 3 15.92 4.33 -6.97
N TYR A 4 15.00 4.05 -6.04
CA TYR A 4 14.56 2.70 -5.71
C TYR A 4 13.11 2.57 -6.15
N ASP A 5 12.83 1.58 -7.01
CA ASP A 5 11.46 1.20 -7.29
C ASP A 5 10.94 0.33 -6.14
N ILE A 6 9.86 0.78 -5.52
CA ILE A 6 9.19 0.10 -4.41
C ILE A 6 7.77 -0.31 -4.78
N THR A 7 7.46 -0.33 -6.09
CA THR A 7 6.16 -0.70 -6.62
C THR A 7 6.09 -2.18 -6.97
N LEU A 8 4.93 -2.79 -6.76
CA LEU A 8 4.66 -4.15 -7.20
C LEU A 8 4.32 -4.18 -8.70
N THR A 9 4.91 -5.13 -9.43
CA THR A 9 4.52 -5.36 -10.83
C THR A 9 3.07 -5.84 -10.91
N ILE A 10 2.24 -5.10 -11.65
CA ILE A 10 0.85 -5.44 -11.88
C ILE A 10 0.76 -6.59 -12.88
N THR A 11 0.12 -7.70 -12.47
CA THR A 11 -0.08 -8.88 -13.32
C THR A 11 -1.44 -9.54 -13.02
N PRO A 12 -2.03 -10.30 -13.97
CA PRO A 12 -3.25 -11.09 -13.72
C PRO A 12 -3.13 -12.14 -12.60
N HIS A 13 -1.90 -12.45 -12.18
CA HIS A 13 -1.59 -13.47 -11.18
C HIS A 13 -1.13 -12.88 -9.84
N MET A 14 -1.22 -11.57 -9.65
CA MET A 14 -0.88 -10.97 -8.36
C MET A 14 -1.99 -11.23 -7.33
N VAL A 15 -1.60 -11.24 -6.06
CA VAL A 15 -2.56 -11.26 -4.96
C VAL A 15 -3.37 -9.96 -4.98
N VAL A 16 -4.68 -10.09 -4.84
CA VAL A 16 -5.63 -8.98 -4.64
C VAL A 16 -6.40 -9.21 -3.35
N TRP A 17 -7.13 -8.20 -2.87
CA TRP A 17 -7.99 -8.36 -1.71
C TRP A 17 -9.05 -9.46 -1.96
N PRO A 18 -9.39 -10.32 -0.97
CA PRO A 18 -10.42 -11.34 -1.16
C PRO A 18 -11.77 -10.72 -1.53
N GLY A 19 -12.30 -11.09 -2.70
CA GLY A 19 -13.56 -10.56 -3.24
C GLY A 19 -13.39 -9.45 -4.28
N ASP A 20 -12.21 -8.82 -4.37
CA ASP A 20 -11.94 -7.81 -5.38
C ASP A 20 -11.82 -8.39 -6.80
N PRO A 21 -12.12 -7.59 -7.84
CA PRO A 21 -11.87 -7.99 -9.21
C PRO A 21 -10.37 -8.23 -9.44
N LYS A 22 -10.04 -9.37 -10.06
CA LYS A 22 -8.67 -9.65 -10.51
C LYS A 22 -8.26 -8.67 -11.62
N VAL A 23 -6.95 -8.48 -11.76
CA VAL A 23 -6.38 -7.75 -12.90
C VAL A 23 -6.66 -8.51 -14.19
N SER A 24 -7.27 -7.82 -15.16
CA SER A 24 -7.42 -8.28 -16.53
C SER A 24 -6.59 -7.40 -17.44
N LEU A 25 -5.80 -8.04 -18.31
CA LEU A 25 -5.03 -7.39 -19.36
C LEU A 25 -5.42 -7.99 -20.70
N LYS A 26 -5.99 -7.17 -21.59
CA LYS A 26 -6.46 -7.61 -22.91
C LYS A 26 -5.84 -6.76 -24.00
N ARG A 27 -5.24 -7.41 -25.01
CA ARG A 27 -4.85 -6.76 -26.27
C ARG A 27 -6.11 -6.49 -27.09
N THR A 28 -6.40 -5.22 -27.38
CA THR A 28 -7.58 -4.81 -28.16
C THR A 28 -7.25 -4.51 -29.63
N SER A 29 -6.01 -4.15 -29.92
CA SER A 29 -5.48 -3.99 -31.29
C SER A 29 -4.03 -4.44 -31.35
N SER A 30 -3.61 -5.06 -32.45
CA SER A 30 -2.30 -5.71 -32.61
C SER A 30 -1.70 -5.43 -33.98
N ILE A 31 -0.49 -4.86 -34.00
CA ILE A 31 0.29 -4.65 -35.24
C ILE A 31 0.54 -5.98 -35.94
N ALA A 32 0.81 -7.05 -35.18
CA ALA A 32 1.02 -8.39 -35.74
C ALA A 32 -0.24 -8.95 -36.43
N SER A 33 -1.42 -8.39 -36.12
CA SER A 33 -2.70 -8.73 -36.75
C SER A 33 -3.08 -7.76 -37.88
N GLY A 34 -2.19 -6.81 -38.24
CA GLY A 34 -2.40 -5.83 -39.30
C GLY A 34 -2.94 -4.47 -38.84
N ASP A 35 -3.14 -4.25 -37.54
CA ASP A 35 -3.56 -2.95 -37.02
C ASP A 35 -2.42 -1.92 -37.06
N SER A 36 -2.76 -0.63 -36.98
CA SER A 36 -1.78 0.46 -36.97
C SER A 36 -0.98 0.58 -35.67
N SER A 37 -1.47 -0.01 -34.58
CA SER A 37 -0.87 0.11 -33.26
C SER A 37 -1.23 -1.06 -32.35
N ASN A 38 -0.44 -1.20 -31.29
CA ASN A 38 -0.63 -2.17 -30.23
C ASN A 38 -1.38 -1.50 -29.08
N VAL A 39 -2.67 -1.79 -28.92
CA VAL A 39 -3.54 -1.18 -27.89
C VAL A 39 -3.95 -2.24 -26.87
N SER A 40 -3.90 -1.88 -25.59
CA SER A 40 -4.28 -2.77 -24.48
C SER A 40 -5.30 -2.11 -23.56
N GLN A 41 -6.22 -2.92 -23.04
CA GLN A 41 -7.15 -2.58 -21.97
C GLN A 41 -6.68 -3.22 -20.67
N ILE A 42 -6.75 -2.44 -19.58
CA ILE A 42 -6.58 -2.92 -18.21
C ILE A 42 -7.89 -2.73 -17.44
N THR A 43 -8.30 -3.76 -16.69
CA THR A 43 -9.40 -3.69 -15.72
C THR A 43 -8.86 -4.19 -14.38
N MET A 44 -8.99 -3.40 -13.32
CA MET A 44 -8.46 -3.70 -11.99
C MET A 44 -9.18 -2.88 -10.91
N SER A 45 -9.13 -3.34 -9.66
CA SER A 45 -9.49 -2.54 -8.49
C SER A 45 -8.48 -1.41 -8.26
N CYS A 46 -8.93 -0.26 -7.75
CA CYS A 46 -8.04 0.83 -7.32
C CYS A 46 -7.11 0.43 -6.17
N HIS A 47 -7.44 -0.63 -5.42
CA HIS A 47 -6.66 -1.16 -4.30
C HIS A 47 -5.74 -2.32 -4.72
N THR A 48 -5.38 -2.39 -6.00
CA THR A 48 -4.50 -3.42 -6.53
C THR A 48 -3.04 -2.99 -6.46
N GLY A 49 -2.19 -3.81 -5.84
CA GLY A 49 -0.75 -3.57 -5.78
C GLY A 49 -0.38 -2.38 -4.89
N THR A 50 0.68 -1.66 -5.27
CA THR A 50 1.09 -0.43 -4.57
C THR A 50 0.14 0.71 -4.91
N HIS A 51 -0.66 1.15 -3.94
CA HIS A 51 -1.72 2.14 -4.14
C HIS A 51 -1.81 3.13 -2.96
N VAL A 52 -2.75 4.07 -3.04
CA VAL A 52 -3.07 5.02 -1.97
C VAL A 52 -4.58 5.06 -1.80
N ASP A 53 -5.03 5.09 -0.55
CA ASP A 53 -6.43 5.28 -0.23
C ASP A 53 -6.77 6.76 -0.07
N ALA A 54 -7.90 7.17 -0.63
CA ALA A 54 -8.51 8.45 -0.34
C ALA A 54 -9.53 8.29 0.81
N PRO A 55 -9.82 9.35 1.59
CA PRO A 55 -10.79 9.28 2.69
C PRO A 55 -12.15 8.67 2.31
N ASP A 56 -12.64 8.89 1.09
CA ASP A 56 -13.90 8.33 0.59
C ASP A 56 -13.96 6.79 0.65
N HIS A 57 -12.82 6.10 0.69
CA HIS A 57 -12.76 4.64 0.80
C HIS A 57 -13.43 4.10 2.08
N PHE A 58 -13.34 4.83 3.19
CA PHE A 58 -13.91 4.43 4.49
C PHE A 58 -14.89 5.47 5.08
N LEU A 59 -14.86 6.71 4.59
CA LEU A 59 -15.69 7.80 5.09
C LEU A 59 -16.63 8.27 3.98
N ASN A 60 -17.92 7.98 4.12
CA ASN A 60 -18.91 8.39 3.12
C ASN A 60 -18.90 9.91 2.89
N ASN A 61 -18.83 10.33 1.63
CA ASN A 61 -18.62 11.73 1.21
C ASN A 61 -17.26 12.28 1.63
N GLY A 62 -16.28 11.40 1.76
CA GLY A 62 -14.90 11.76 2.02
C GLY A 62 -14.28 12.42 0.80
N LYS A 63 -13.08 12.96 0.99
CA LYS A 63 -12.26 13.44 -0.13
C LYS A 63 -11.90 12.27 -1.04
N THR A 64 -12.03 12.48 -2.34
CA THR A 64 -11.64 11.56 -3.42
C THR A 64 -10.17 11.77 -3.81
N VAL A 65 -9.59 10.81 -4.54
CA VAL A 65 -8.14 10.74 -4.79
C VAL A 65 -7.57 11.97 -5.51
N GLU A 66 -8.31 12.54 -6.46
CA GLU A 66 -7.93 13.74 -7.21
C GLU A 66 -7.89 15.02 -6.36
N SER A 67 -8.50 14.99 -5.18
CA SER A 67 -8.50 16.10 -4.22
C SER A 67 -7.36 16.02 -3.20
N LEU A 68 -6.58 14.94 -3.20
CA LEU A 68 -5.42 14.79 -2.33
C LEU A 68 -4.30 15.75 -2.76
N SER A 69 -3.75 16.49 -1.78
CA SER A 69 -2.61 17.37 -2.05
C SER A 69 -1.36 16.56 -2.38
N LEU A 70 -0.68 16.91 -3.48
CA LEU A 70 0.61 16.31 -3.83
C LEU A 70 1.68 16.57 -2.76
N ASP A 71 1.58 17.67 -2.00
CA ASP A 71 2.46 17.96 -0.87
C ASP A 71 2.25 17.00 0.31
N LEU A 72 1.22 16.15 0.29
CA LEU A 72 1.10 15.00 1.20
C LEU A 72 1.86 13.80 0.63
N LEU A 73 1.77 13.55 -0.68
CA LEU A 73 2.30 12.37 -1.34
C LEU A 73 3.80 12.46 -1.70
N VAL A 74 4.33 13.67 -1.86
CA VAL A 74 5.72 13.90 -2.29
C VAL A 74 6.53 14.57 -1.19
N GLY A 75 7.65 13.96 -0.81
CA GLY A 75 8.60 14.56 0.11
C GLY A 75 9.47 13.54 0.83
N ARG A 76 10.24 14.01 1.81
CA ARG A 76 11.10 13.12 2.61
C ARG A 76 10.24 12.12 3.39
N ALA A 77 10.64 10.86 3.33
CA ALA A 77 10.07 9.77 4.08
C ALA A 77 11.16 9.04 4.87
N TYR A 78 10.77 8.50 6.02
CA TYR A 78 11.60 7.58 6.80
C TYR A 78 11.09 6.16 6.57
N VAL A 79 12.00 5.23 6.25
CA VAL A 79 11.68 3.81 6.14
C VAL A 79 12.06 3.17 7.46
N LEU A 80 11.05 2.74 8.23
CA LEU A 80 11.25 2.04 9.50
C LEU A 80 11.20 0.53 9.24
N HIS A 81 12.29 -0.15 9.54
CA HIS A 81 12.42 -1.60 9.37
C HIS A 81 12.05 -2.33 10.66
N LEU A 82 11.00 -3.17 10.59
CA LEU A 82 10.43 -3.93 11.70
C LEU A 82 10.20 -5.40 11.26
N PRO A 83 11.26 -6.21 11.07
CA PRO A 83 11.12 -7.57 10.55
C PRO A 83 10.43 -8.54 11.52
N ASP A 84 10.58 -8.31 12.83
CA ASP A 84 10.21 -9.28 13.87
C ASP A 84 8.90 -8.96 14.61
N VAL A 85 8.06 -8.10 14.04
CA VAL A 85 6.77 -7.71 14.65
C VAL A 85 5.59 -8.40 13.95
N ASN A 86 4.55 -8.71 14.72
CA ASN A 86 3.27 -9.23 14.19
C ASN A 86 2.18 -8.16 14.12
N LEU A 87 2.36 -7.08 14.86
CA LEU A 87 1.48 -5.91 14.92
C LEU A 87 2.32 -4.71 15.30
N ILE A 88 2.15 -3.59 14.61
CA ILE A 88 2.85 -2.34 14.93
C ILE A 88 1.99 -1.60 15.97
N THR A 89 2.42 -1.64 17.23
CA THR A 89 1.75 -0.99 18.37
C THR A 89 2.40 0.34 18.75
N ALA A 90 1.74 1.14 19.61
CA ALA A 90 2.35 2.37 20.12
C ALA A 90 3.67 2.09 20.85
N SER A 91 3.74 0.99 21.62
CA SER A 91 4.98 0.55 22.29
C SER A 91 6.10 0.32 21.29
N VAL A 92 5.84 -0.44 20.21
CA VAL A 92 6.83 -0.69 19.15
C VAL A 92 7.34 0.63 18.54
N LEU A 93 6.46 1.61 18.34
CA LEU A 93 6.82 2.92 17.78
C LEU A 93 7.50 3.87 18.78
N MET A 94 7.33 3.65 20.08
CA MET A 94 8.05 4.39 21.13
C MET A 94 9.47 3.86 21.29
N ASP A 95 9.66 2.55 21.17
CA ASP A 95 10.98 1.90 21.22
C ASP A 95 11.77 2.07 19.91
N ALA A 96 11.08 2.38 18.81
CA ALA A 96 11.71 2.64 17.52
C ALA A 96 12.37 4.03 17.47
N ASP A 97 13.60 4.08 16.94
CA ASP A 97 14.31 5.34 16.66
C ASP A 97 13.75 6.02 15.40
N ILE A 98 12.60 6.68 15.55
CA ILE A 98 11.96 7.48 14.51
C ILE A 98 12.45 8.93 14.64
N PRO A 99 13.15 9.49 13.63
CA PRO A 99 13.65 10.85 13.71
C PRO A 99 12.55 11.87 14.01
N PRO A 100 12.83 12.89 14.84
CA PRO A 100 11.86 13.93 15.14
C PRO A 100 11.44 14.66 13.86
N ARG A 101 10.19 15.12 13.81
CA ARG A 101 9.58 15.82 12.66
C ARG A 101 9.44 14.95 11.39
N THR A 102 9.52 13.62 11.51
CA THR A 102 9.13 12.70 10.44
C THR A 102 7.67 12.95 10.07
N ARG A 103 7.40 13.30 8.81
CA ARG A 103 6.04 13.54 8.28
C ARG A 103 5.49 12.37 7.47
N ARG A 104 6.37 11.50 6.97
CA ARG A 104 6.01 10.35 6.15
C ARG A 104 6.80 9.16 6.65
N LEU A 105 6.10 8.08 6.96
CA LEU A 105 6.68 6.88 7.53
C LEU A 105 6.27 5.70 6.68
N LEU A 106 7.25 4.94 6.19
CA LEU A 106 7.02 3.70 5.45
C LEU A 106 7.49 2.54 6.32
N PHE A 107 6.63 1.58 6.58
CA PHE A 107 6.94 0.39 7.33
C PHE A 107 7.42 -0.71 6.39
N LYS A 108 8.65 -1.20 6.62
CA LYS A 108 9.16 -2.42 6.03
C LYS A 108 9.08 -3.52 7.07
N THR A 109 8.28 -4.53 6.82
CA THR A 109 8.01 -5.64 7.75
C THR A 109 8.34 -6.98 7.08
N ARG A 110 8.00 -8.09 7.74
CA ARG A 110 8.03 -9.42 7.11
C ARG A 110 7.07 -9.56 5.93
N ASN A 111 6.10 -8.66 5.74
CA ASN A 111 5.17 -8.72 4.62
C ASN A 111 5.90 -8.65 3.26
N SER A 112 7.01 -7.90 3.19
CA SER A 112 7.91 -7.84 2.03
C SER A 112 8.32 -9.22 1.50
N ASP A 113 8.48 -10.21 2.38
CA ASP A 113 8.94 -11.55 2.00
C ASP A 113 7.89 -12.30 1.19
N TYR A 114 6.61 -12.04 1.41
CA TYR A 114 5.54 -12.66 0.62
C TYR A 114 5.65 -12.25 -0.86
N TRP A 115 5.94 -10.97 -1.10
CA TRP A 115 6.15 -10.45 -2.45
C TRP A 115 7.45 -10.98 -3.06
N ALA A 116 8.55 -10.97 -2.30
CA ALA A 116 9.86 -11.43 -2.77
C ALA A 116 9.86 -12.93 -3.15
N LYS A 117 9.09 -13.75 -2.43
CA LYS A 117 8.91 -15.19 -2.73
C LYS A 117 7.87 -15.45 -3.82
N GLY A 118 7.22 -14.41 -4.33
CA GLY A 118 6.20 -14.53 -5.37
C GLY A 118 4.93 -15.22 -4.90
N ASN A 119 4.59 -15.15 -3.61
CA ASN A 119 3.40 -15.78 -3.05
C ASN A 119 2.15 -15.36 -3.83
N LYS A 120 1.30 -16.35 -4.13
CA LYS A 120 0.06 -16.19 -4.90
C LYS A 120 -1.20 -16.25 -4.04
N GLU A 121 -1.02 -16.54 -2.75
CA GLU A 121 -2.10 -16.64 -1.78
C GLU A 121 -2.15 -15.41 -0.90
N PHE A 122 -3.37 -14.95 -0.62
CA PHE A 122 -3.61 -13.86 0.31
C PHE A 122 -3.29 -14.33 1.74
N GLN A 123 -2.33 -13.66 2.37
CA GLN A 123 -1.98 -13.85 3.77
C GLN A 123 -2.99 -13.09 4.63
N THR A 124 -3.54 -13.71 5.66
CA THR A 124 -4.52 -13.08 6.58
C THR A 124 -3.89 -12.63 7.90
N ASP A 125 -2.62 -13.00 8.11
CA ASP A 125 -1.80 -12.71 9.28
C ASP A 125 -0.70 -11.69 8.96
N PHE A 126 -0.87 -10.91 7.88
CA PHE A 126 0.05 -9.83 7.54
C PHE A 126 0.16 -8.83 8.70
N VAL A 127 1.34 -8.23 8.83
CA VAL A 127 1.60 -7.18 9.80
C VAL A 127 0.78 -5.95 9.45
N GLY A 128 0.02 -5.43 10.40
CA GLY A 128 -0.72 -4.18 10.29
C GLY A 128 -0.37 -3.21 11.41
N LEU A 129 -1.06 -2.07 11.43
CA LEU A 129 -0.96 -1.02 12.44
C LEU A 129 -2.15 -1.12 13.42
N SER A 130 -1.89 -1.02 14.72
CA SER A 130 -2.96 -0.94 15.72
C SER A 130 -3.51 0.49 15.86
N VAL A 131 -4.66 0.63 16.53
CA VAL A 131 -5.33 1.93 16.72
C VAL A 131 -4.48 2.89 17.55
N ASP A 132 -3.91 2.44 18.68
CA ASP A 132 -3.03 3.24 19.53
C ASP A 132 -1.75 3.69 18.79
N ALA A 133 -1.25 2.86 17.87
CA ALA A 133 -0.13 3.25 17.02
C ALA A 133 -0.51 4.34 16.02
N ALA A 134 -1.72 4.26 15.43
CA ALA A 134 -2.23 5.30 14.55
C ALA A 134 -2.41 6.64 15.29
N GLU A 135 -2.99 6.61 16.49
CA GLU A 135 -3.17 7.78 17.36
C GLU A 135 -1.82 8.43 17.71
N LEU A 136 -0.83 7.63 18.12
CA LEU A 136 0.52 8.13 18.41
C LEU A 136 1.18 8.82 17.20
N LEU A 137 0.99 8.29 15.99
CA LEU A 137 1.53 8.88 14.78
C LEU A 137 0.86 10.22 14.44
N VAL A 138 -0.46 10.33 14.68
CA VAL A 138 -1.20 11.59 14.55
C VAL A 138 -0.67 12.63 15.55
N ASP A 139 -0.46 12.25 16.81
CA ASP A 139 0.11 13.14 17.84
C ASP A 139 1.52 13.63 17.49
N ARG A 140 2.33 12.76 16.86
CA ARG A 140 3.65 13.11 16.31
C ARG A 140 3.56 13.91 14.99
N ASN A 141 2.34 14.19 14.51
CA ASN A 141 2.03 14.94 13.30
C ASN A 141 2.68 14.30 12.06
N VAL A 142 2.65 12.96 12.00
CA VAL A 142 2.84 12.17 10.80
C VAL A 142 1.61 12.34 9.91
N ARG A 143 1.83 12.51 8.61
CA ARG A 143 0.80 12.87 7.62
C ARG A 143 0.56 11.79 6.58
N LEU A 144 1.49 10.86 6.45
CA LEU A 144 1.41 9.72 5.54
C LEU A 144 2.06 8.51 6.21
N VAL A 145 1.34 7.40 6.18
CA VAL A 145 1.87 6.08 6.54
C VAL A 145 1.77 5.19 5.32
N GLY A 146 2.80 4.37 5.08
CA GLY A 146 2.78 3.32 4.08
C GLY A 146 3.18 2.00 4.72
N ILE A 147 2.61 0.91 4.24
CA ILE A 147 2.90 -0.45 4.69
C ILE A 147 3.17 -1.35 3.48
N ASP A 148 3.97 -2.38 3.67
CA ASP A 148 4.40 -3.29 2.62
C ASP A 148 3.43 -4.46 2.37
N TYR A 149 2.12 -4.20 2.51
CA TYR A 149 1.05 -5.14 2.18
C TYR A 149 -0.21 -4.41 1.72
N LEU A 150 -1.27 -5.16 1.40
CA LEU A 150 -2.49 -4.63 0.79
C LEU A 150 -3.37 -3.74 1.70
N SER A 151 -3.12 -3.72 3.02
CA SER A 151 -3.87 -2.85 3.95
C SER A 151 -3.04 -2.47 5.16
N ILE A 152 -3.32 -1.28 5.71
CA ILE A 152 -2.75 -0.78 6.97
C ILE A 152 -3.39 -1.44 8.21
N ALA A 153 -4.67 -1.83 8.12
CA ALA A 153 -5.40 -2.44 9.22
C ALA A 153 -5.24 -3.97 9.20
N PRO A 154 -5.01 -4.64 10.34
CA PRO A 154 -4.92 -6.09 10.37
C PRO A 154 -6.22 -6.75 9.91
N PHE A 155 -6.15 -7.80 9.09
CA PHE A 155 -7.33 -8.43 8.47
C PHE A 155 -8.45 -8.80 9.44
N LYS A 156 -8.11 -9.34 10.61
CA LYS A 156 -9.08 -9.83 11.61
C LYS A 156 -9.57 -8.75 12.59
N LEU A 157 -8.85 -7.63 12.68
CA LEU A 157 -9.11 -6.56 13.65
C LEU A 157 -9.59 -5.27 12.99
N GLY A 158 -9.46 -5.16 11.67
CA GLY A 158 -9.97 -4.06 10.87
C GLY A 158 -11.49 -3.98 11.03
N LYS A 159 -11.96 -2.88 11.60
CA LYS A 159 -13.34 -2.45 11.46
C LYS A 159 -13.37 -1.48 10.27
N PRO A 160 -14.35 -1.60 9.35
CA PRO A 160 -14.56 -0.57 8.35
C PRO A 160 -14.85 0.79 9.00
#